data_AF-A0A645HTR4-F1
#
_entry.id   AF-A0A645HTR4-F1
#
_cell.length_a   1.000
_cell.length_b   1.000
_cell.length_c   1.000
_cell.angle_alpha   90.00
_cell.angle_beta   90.00
_cell.angle_gamma   90.00
#
_symmetry.space_group_name_H-M   'P 1'
#
loop_
_entity.id
_entity.type
_entity.pdbx_description
1 polymer ?
#
loop_
_entity_poly.entity_id
_entity_poly.type
_entity_poly.pdbx_seq_one_letter_code
_entity_poly.pdbx_strand_id
1 'polypeptide(L)' 'MRNTLLYRIRQFAKRQDIFFRKLEREGHEIHWLKAGKDPDPCALLERFLEGEPIPPPAFRLCDIDYGKQKGGSPC' A
#
# COMPACT_ATOMS: atom_id res chain seq x y z
N MET A 1 4.99 -22.90 17.56
CA MET A 1 5.87 -21.82 17.05
C MET A 1 5.44 -21.25 15.69
N ARG A 2 5.15 -22.06 14.66
CA ARG A 2 4.69 -21.58 13.33
C ARG A 2 3.45 -20.66 13.42
N ASN A 3 2.45 -21.03 14.21
CA ASN A 3 1.22 -20.24 14.36
C ASN A 3 1.48 -18.86 14.99
N THR A 4 2.39 -18.78 15.96
CA THR A 4 2.79 -17.51 16.60
C THR A 4 3.51 -16.59 15.62
N LEU A 5 4.42 -17.13 14.80
CA LEU A 5 5.11 -16.37 13.77
C LEU A 5 4.12 -15.83 12.72
N LEU A 6 3.26 -16.69 12.18
CA LEU A 6 2.24 -16.29 11.20
C LEU A 6 1.28 -15.24 11.78
N TYR A 7 0.88 -15.38 13.04
CA TYR A 7 0.09 -14.38 13.74
C TYR A 7 0.81 -13.02 13.79
N ARG A 8 2.09 -13.00 14.17
CA ARG A 8 2.89 -11.77 14.25
C ARG A 8 3.07 -11.11 12.87
N ILE A 9 3.33 -11.89 11.82
CA ILE A 9 3.43 -11.38 10.44
C ILE A 9 2.12 -10.69 10.03
N ARG A 10 0.96 -11.31 10.31
CA ARG A 10 -0.35 -10.70 10.03
C ARG A 10 -0.58 -9.40 10.80
N GLN A 11 -0.23 -9.37 12.09
CA GLN A 11 -0.36 -8.14 12.89
C GLN A 11 0.57 -7.03 12.39
N PHE A 12 1.78 -7.38 11.96
CA PHE A 12 2.72 -6.43 11.38
C PHE A 12 2.20 -5.83 10.07
N ALA A 13 1.78 -6.67 9.12
CA ALA A 13 1.19 -6.22 7.86
C ALA A 13 -0.04 -5.32 8.07
N LYS A 14 -0.91 -5.67 9.03
CA LYS A 14 -2.07 -4.84 9.42
C LYS A 14 -1.65 -3.46 9.93
N ARG A 15 -0.59 -3.38 10.75
CA ARG A 15 -0.09 -2.10 11.28
C ARG A 15 0.52 -1.24 10.17
N GLN A 16 1.22 -1.85 9.21
CA GLN A 16 1.74 -1.14 8.05
C GLN A 16 0.58 -0.52 7.23
N ASP A 17 -0.45 -1.31 6.92
CA ASP A 17 -1.64 -0.82 6.19
C ASP A 17 -2.32 0.36 6.91
N ILE A 18 -2.55 0.24 8.23
CA ILE A 18 -3.13 1.34 9.03
C ILE A 18 -2.24 2.59 8.99
N PHE A 19 -0.93 2.43 9.13
CA PHE A 19 0.02 3.54 9.14
C PHE A 19 0.00 4.31 7.81
N PHE A 20 0.05 3.60 6.68
CA PHE A 20 0.04 4.22 5.37
C PHE A 20 -1.30 4.89 5.03
N ARG A 21 -2.43 4.27 5.40
CA ARG A 21 -3.76 4.89 5.26
C ARG A 21 -3.89 6.16 6.09
N LYS A 22 -3.23 6.23 7.25
CA LYS A 22 -3.20 7.44 8.08
C LYS A 22 -2.39 8.53 7.38
N LEU A 23 -1.20 8.22 6.86
CA LEU A 23 -0.39 9.19 6.10
C LEU A 23 -1.15 9.77 4.91
N GLU A 24 -1.83 8.95 4.12
CA GLU A 24 -2.62 9.43 2.98
C GLU A 24 -3.77 10.35 3.40
N ARG A 25 -4.39 10.12 4.56
CA ARG A 25 -5.46 10.98 5.11
C ARG A 25 -4.92 12.29 5.67
N GLU A 26 -3.67 12.31 6.12
CA GLU A 26 -2.96 13.51 6.56
C GLU A 26 -2.48 14.37 5.37
N GLY A 27 -2.69 13.90 4.13
CA GLY A 27 -2.37 14.63 2.91
C GLY A 27 -1.03 14.24 2.29
N HIS A 28 -0.36 13.21 2.81
CA HIS A 28 0.83 12.67 2.15
C HIS A 28 0.44 11.93 0.88
N GLU A 29 0.93 12.40 -0.25
CA GLU A 29 0.76 11.74 -1.53
C GLU A 29 1.75 10.56 -1.64
N ILE A 30 1.23 9.35 -1.86
CA ILE A 30 2.04 8.14 -2.01
C ILE A 30 1.76 7.52 -3.37
N HIS A 31 2.80 7.41 -4.19
CA HIS A 31 2.73 6.77 -5.51
C HIS A 31 2.94 5.27 -5.37
N TRP A 32 1.86 4.56 -5.06
CA TRP A 32 1.91 3.10 -4.90
C TRP A 32 2.17 2.38 -6.23
N LEU A 33 3.11 1.43 -6.19
CA LEU A 33 3.41 0.56 -7.32
C LEU A 33 2.47 -0.65 -7.32
N LYS A 34 1.50 -0.65 -8.23
CA LYS A 34 0.65 -1.80 -8.50
C LYS A 34 1.51 -2.96 -8.98
N ALA A 35 1.34 -4.13 -8.35
CA ALA A 35 2.16 -5.32 -8.59
C ALA A 35 3.68 -5.06 -8.53
N GLY A 36 4.10 -4.01 -7.81
CA GLY A 36 5.50 -3.64 -7.63
C GLY A 36 6.19 -2.97 -8.82
N LYS A 37 5.48 -2.66 -9.92
CA LYS A 37 6.13 -2.16 -11.14
C LYS A 37 5.31 -1.22 -12.02
N ASP A 38 4.04 -0.99 -11.68
CA ASP A 38 3.14 -0.13 -12.45
C ASP A 38 2.56 0.96 -11.55
N PRO A 39 2.86 2.25 -11.77
CA PRO A 39 3.71 2.82 -12.83
C PRO A 39 5.20 2.43 -12.72
N ASP A 40 5.97 2.67 -13.79
CA ASP A 40 7.43 2.44 -13.77
C ASP A 40 8.09 3.33 -12.70
N PRO A 41 8.71 2.74 -11.66
CA PRO A 41 9.33 3.52 -10.59
C PRO A 41 10.52 4.36 -11.07
N CYS A 42 11.28 3.89 -12.07
CA CYS A 42 12.45 4.63 -12.55
C CYS A 42 12.02 5.93 -13.22
N ALA A 43 11.07 5.85 -14.17
CA ALA A 43 10.53 7.04 -14.83
C ALA A 43 9.87 8.02 -13.85
N LEU A 44 9.16 7.53 -12.83
CA LEU A 44 8.58 8.40 -11.78
C LEU A 44 9.66 9.14 -10.98
N LEU A 45 10.72 8.43 -10.58
CA LEU A 45 11.81 8.99 -9.79
C LEU A 45 12.60 10.02 -10.61
N GLU A 46 12.90 9.73 -11.87
CA GLU A 46 13.60 10.66 -12.76
C GLU A 46 12.83 11.98 -12.88
N ARG A 47 11.53 11.92 -13.20
CA ARG A 47 10.68 13.12 -13.31
C ARG A 47 10.60 13.89 -12.00
N PHE A 48 10.49 13.21 -10.86
CA PHE A 48 10.51 13.85 -9.55
C PHE A 48 11.83 14.57 -9.27
N LEU A 49 12.97 13.94 -9.58
CA LEU A 49 14.30 14.52 -9.38
C LEU A 49 14.58 15.70 -10.30
N GLU A 50 14.02 15.68 -11.51
CA GLU A 50 14.11 16.77 -12.49
C GLU A 50 13.15 17.94 -12.19
N GLY A 51 12.27 17.80 -11.19
CA GLY A 51 11.26 18.79 -10.86
C GLY A 51 10.12 18.87 -11.89
N GLU A 52 9.98 17.83 -12.72
CA GLU A 52 8.88 17.71 -13.66
C GLU A 52 7.57 17.35 -12.95
N PRO A 53 6.41 17.70 -13.54
CA PRO A 53 5.12 17.25 -13.03
C PRO A 53 4.98 15.73 -13.14
N ILE A 54 4.87 15.07 -11.98
CA ILE A 54 4.55 13.65 -11.89
C ILE A 54 3.04 13.41 -12.02
N PRO A 55 2.60 12.29 -12.65
CA PRO A 55 1.19 11.95 -12.71
C PRO A 55 0.64 11.71 -11.30
N PRO A 56 -0.66 11.91 -11.04
CA PRO A 56 -1.24 11.61 -9.73
C PRO A 56 -1.16 10.10 -9.42
N PRO A 57 -1.20 9.70 -8.13
CA PRO A 57 -1.18 8.30 -7.74
C PRO A 57 -2.28 7.49 -8.43
N ALA A 58 -1.92 6.32 -8.95
CA ALA A 58 -2.86 5.43 -9.65
C ALA A 58 -3.99 4.92 -8.73
N PHE A 59 -3.71 4.80 -7.43
CA PHE A 59 -4.69 4.47 -6.40
C PHE A 59 -4.18 4.94 -5.03
N ARG A 60 -5.10 5.04 -4.07
CA ARG A 60 -4.78 5.31 -2.66
C ARG A 60 -5.19 4.11 -1.83
N LEU A 61 -4.37 3.74 -0.85
CA LEU A 61 -4.74 2.65 0.06
C LEU A 61 -6.01 2.99 0.82
N CYS A 62 -6.17 4.24 1.28
CA CYS A 62 -7.32 4.68 2.06
C CYS A 62 -8.67 4.48 1.37
N ASP A 63 -8.68 4.40 0.04
CA ASP A 63 -9.88 4.23 -0.80
C ASP A 63 -10.22 2.75 -1.05
N ILE A 64 -9.29 1.83 -0.76
CA ILE A 64 -9.52 0.40 -0.88
C ILE A 64 -10.33 -0.09 0.34
N ASP A 65 -11.55 -0.57 0.10
CA ASP A 65 -12.33 -1.35 1.07
C ASP A 65 -12.01 -2.84 0.90
N TYR A 66 -11.41 -3.43 1.93
CA TYR A 66 -11.14 -4.87 1.94
C TYR A 66 -12.37 -5.73 2.25
N GLY A 67 -13.48 -5.12 2.67
CA GLY A 67 -14.75 -5.79 2.97
C GLY A 67 -14.66 -6.89 4.04
N LYS A 68 -15.80 -7.46 4.42
CA LYS A 68 -15.82 -8.80 5.03
C LYS A 68 -15.73 -9.81 3.89
N GLN A 69 -14.62 -10.54 3.77
CA GLN A 69 -14.59 -11.76 2.96
C GLN A 69 -15.78 -12.63 3.38
N LYS A 70 -16.76 -12.81 2.50
CA LYS A 70 -17.81 -13.81 2.68
C LYS A 70 -17.13 -15.19 2.57
N GLY A 71 -16.94 -15.85 3.71
CA GLY A 71 -16.72 -17.29 3.82
C GLY A 71 -15.46 -17.84 3.16
N GLY A 72 -14.41 -18.06 3.95
CA GLY A 72 -13.29 -18.94 3.60
C GLY A 72 -12.86 -19.69 4.85
N SER A 73 -13.07 -21.00 4.83
CA SER A 73 -12.86 -21.99 5.91
C SER A 73 -11.57 -21.81 6.72
N PRO A 74 -11.55 -22.16 8.03
CA PRO A 74 -10.34 -22.14 8.82
C PRO A 74 -9.41 -23.28 8.37
N CYS A 75 -8.22 -22.93 7.89
CA CYS A 75 -7.08 -23.82 7.81
C CYS A 75 -6.12 -23.51 8.96
#